data_AF-A0AAD7NEY3-F1
#
_entry.id   AF-A0AAD7NEY3-F1
#
_cell.length_a   1.000
_cell.length_b   1.000
_cell.length_c   1.000
_cell.angle_alpha   90.00
_cell.angle_beta   90.00
_cell.angle_gamma   90.00
#
_symmetry.space_group_name_H-M   'P 1'
#
loop_
_entity.id
_entity.type
_entity.pdbx_description
1 polymer ?
#
loop_
_entity_poly.entity_id
_entity_poly.type
_entity_poly.pdbx_seq_one_letter_code
_entity_poly.pdbx_strand_id
1 'polypeptide(L)'
;MIVNDKLVESVEDTTLESTPPLDAPPSYEASGSAPPPSTTTFSDSKHLPLVPTASVASGSSFASSSSSGSKSAPASPSWFNFASLTGRQSKVVRTTVLGLVRDLVKLQPSDHTVLAVQILKSCADACRTNGLSISTILQEKSVEGHTPLYWAIVKRPAESHPEEPQAEDLLTTLLTLSSPLSPATMADVRLACLLTSDQVLFQRLRNSPEFAPLSPTDEMLLDVTMPPDDITVENVSGDEGAFIMDFAIVRFQKRMLVSKSVAEHRRPHLPPAGTWYASLSLLENSPPTWVDSRLLVPPPPESATEPPGEPGFASGLFGPGKPRARPTLSARMKATEQLRPPARGPGHRNRIIVLLDGADGDGGLGSLQYAGCPYIASDETLRGRLEARLAKPEADCIIC
;
A
#
# COMPACT_ATOMS: atom_id res chain seq x y z
N MET A 1 2.97 -2.60 -1.20
CA MET A 1 4.20 -2.69 -2.02
C MET A 1 4.08 -1.65 -3.10
N ILE A 2 5.16 -0.92 -3.32
CA ILE A 2 5.23 0.19 -4.26
C ILE A 2 6.27 -0.20 -5.29
N VAL A 3 5.81 -0.44 -6.52
CA VAL A 3 6.67 -0.61 -7.69
C VAL A 3 6.14 0.41 -8.68
N ASN A 4 6.97 1.37 -9.05
CA ASN A 4 6.58 2.45 -9.94
C ASN A 4 7.45 2.37 -11.19
N ASP A 5 6.80 2.24 -12.35
CA ASP A 5 7.43 2.22 -13.69
C ASP A 5 7.82 3.65 -14.12
N LYS A 6 8.55 4.37 -13.28
CA LYS A 6 9.17 5.62 -13.73
C LYS A 6 10.47 5.26 -14.43
N LEU A 7 10.42 5.34 -15.77
CA LEU A 7 11.58 5.60 -16.62
C LEU A 7 12.39 6.74 -15.98
N VAL A 8 13.49 6.37 -15.31
CA VAL A 8 14.54 7.30 -14.97
C VAL A 8 15.21 7.62 -16.30
N GLU A 9 14.88 8.78 -16.89
CA GLU A 9 15.74 9.39 -17.90
C GLU A 9 17.09 9.61 -17.22
N SER A 10 18.06 8.76 -17.55
CA SER A 10 19.46 8.96 -17.21
C SER A 10 19.92 10.24 -17.89
N VAL A 11 19.99 11.32 -17.12
CA VAL A 11 20.73 12.53 -17.48
C VAL A 11 22.21 12.16 -17.45
N GLU A 12 22.73 11.75 -18.60
CA GLU A 12 24.17 11.64 -18.82
C GLU A 12 24.78 13.05 -18.84
N ASP A 13 25.27 13.50 -17.69
CA ASP A 13 26.07 14.72 -17.58
C ASP A 13 27.50 14.44 -18.08
N THR A 14 27.65 14.42 -19.42
CA THR A 14 28.95 14.36 -20.07
C THR A 14 29.44 15.78 -20.33
N THR A 15 30.09 16.38 -19.34
CA THR A 15 30.85 17.61 -19.52
C THR A 15 32.17 17.31 -20.25
N LEU A 16 32.14 17.36 -21.58
CA LEU A 16 33.34 17.46 -22.41
C LEU A 16 33.46 18.87 -23.00
N GLU A 17 34.41 19.59 -22.43
CA GLU A 17 35.03 20.80 -22.93
C GLU A 17 35.55 20.58 -24.38
N SER A 18 34.98 21.30 -25.35
CA SER A 18 35.46 21.33 -26.73
C SER A 18 35.19 22.68 -27.38
N THR A 19 36.27 23.25 -27.87
CA THR A 19 36.50 24.55 -28.53
C THR A 19 35.53 24.84 -29.69
N PRO A 20 35.13 26.12 -29.95
CA PRO A 20 34.26 26.44 -31.08
C PRO A 20 35.05 26.72 -32.37
N PRO A 21 34.61 26.21 -33.54
CA PRO A 21 34.92 26.81 -34.81
C PRO A 21 33.71 27.51 -35.44
N LEU A 22 33.96 28.77 -35.76
CA LEU A 22 33.37 29.63 -36.79
C LEU A 22 32.40 29.01 -37.82
N ASP A 23 31.25 29.68 -37.94
CA ASP A 23 30.74 30.29 -39.17
C ASP A 23 30.27 29.35 -40.31
N ALA A 24 28.95 29.14 -40.38
CA ALA A 24 28.25 28.78 -41.61
C ALA A 24 26.81 29.34 -41.62
N PRO A 25 26.32 29.90 -42.75
CA PRO A 25 25.06 30.63 -42.85
C PRO A 25 23.80 29.72 -42.93
N PRO A 26 22.59 30.29 -42.72
CA PRO A 26 21.34 29.53 -42.66
C PRO A 26 20.90 29.02 -44.04
N SER A 27 20.53 27.75 -44.11
CA SER A 27 19.84 27.17 -45.26
C SER A 27 18.33 27.26 -45.04
N TYR A 28 17.66 28.07 -45.85
CA TYR A 28 16.20 28.19 -45.93
C TYR A 28 15.64 27.23 -47.00
N GLU A 29 14.44 26.73 -46.70
CA GLU A 29 13.40 26.17 -47.59
C GLU A 29 13.62 24.81 -48.27
N ALA A 30 12.68 23.89 -48.06
CA ALA A 30 11.78 23.46 -49.12
C ALA A 30 10.57 22.67 -48.58
N SER A 31 9.41 23.21 -48.90
CA SER A 31 8.06 22.68 -48.71
C SER A 31 7.87 21.30 -49.36
N GLY A 32 7.32 20.35 -48.60
CA GLY A 32 6.91 19.03 -49.08
C GLY A 32 5.45 18.73 -48.72
N SER A 33 4.56 19.07 -49.63
CA SER A 33 3.13 18.70 -49.66
C SER A 33 2.96 17.20 -50.00
N ALA A 34 2.04 16.50 -49.31
CA ALA A 34 1.04 15.53 -49.82
C ALA A 34 0.50 14.62 -48.66
N PRO A 35 -0.54 13.79 -48.86
CA PRO A 35 -1.95 14.08 -48.56
C PRO A 35 -2.57 13.14 -47.48
N PRO A 36 -3.78 13.44 -46.98
CA PRO A 36 -4.45 12.62 -45.96
C PRO A 36 -5.27 11.48 -46.58
N PRO A 37 -5.40 10.33 -45.88
CA PRO A 37 -6.51 9.43 -46.14
C PRO A 37 -7.52 9.40 -44.98
N SER A 38 -8.75 9.75 -45.37
CA SER A 38 -9.96 8.96 -45.12
C SER A 38 -10.60 9.00 -43.73
N THR A 39 -11.52 9.95 -43.64
CA THR A 39 -12.88 9.82 -43.08
C THR A 39 -13.41 8.37 -42.99
N THR A 40 -13.75 7.94 -41.77
CA THR A 40 -14.78 6.92 -41.52
C THR A 40 -15.84 7.49 -40.59
N THR A 41 -16.94 7.89 -41.23
CA THR A 41 -18.34 7.57 -40.88
C THR A 41 -18.72 7.45 -39.40
N PHE A 42 -19.47 8.47 -38.97
CA PHE A 42 -20.69 8.42 -38.17
C PHE A 42 -21.29 7.00 -37.98
N SER A 43 -21.50 6.64 -36.71
CA SER A 43 -22.67 5.85 -36.31
C SER A 43 -23.32 6.55 -35.11
N ASP A 44 -24.35 7.32 -35.44
CA ASP A 44 -25.26 8.01 -34.53
C ASP A 44 -26.29 7.00 -33.99
N SER A 45 -26.09 6.52 -32.77
CA SER A 45 -27.08 5.69 -32.06
C SER A 45 -27.81 6.56 -31.05
N LYS A 46 -28.89 7.19 -31.52
CA LYS A 46 -29.97 7.74 -30.70
C LYS A 46 -30.56 6.63 -29.83
N HIS A 47 -30.34 6.69 -28.53
CA HIS A 47 -31.20 6.01 -27.56
C HIS A 47 -32.03 7.05 -26.81
N LEU A 48 -33.34 6.96 -27.03
CA LEU A 48 -34.38 7.74 -26.36
C LEU A 48 -34.48 7.38 -24.87
N PRO A 49 -34.98 8.30 -24.02
CA PRO A 49 -35.14 8.09 -22.59
C PRO A 49 -36.36 7.21 -22.30
N LEU A 50 -36.16 6.11 -21.57
CA LEU A 50 -37.24 5.32 -20.98
C LEU A 50 -37.63 5.88 -19.62
N VAL A 51 -38.93 6.11 -19.51
CA VAL A 51 -39.72 6.60 -18.38
C VAL A 51 -39.59 5.69 -17.14
N PRO A 52 -39.62 6.23 -15.91
CA PRO A 52 -39.58 5.44 -14.68
C PRO A 52 -40.88 4.66 -14.47
N THR A 53 -40.80 3.34 -14.39
CA THR A 53 -41.89 2.49 -13.93
C THR A 53 -41.93 2.51 -12.39
N ALA A 54 -42.93 3.19 -11.85
CA ALA A 54 -43.30 3.10 -10.44
C ALA A 54 -43.76 1.66 -10.12
N SER A 55 -43.22 1.07 -9.05
CA SER A 55 -43.78 -0.13 -8.44
C SER A 55 -44.45 0.24 -7.12
N VAL A 56 -45.74 -0.03 -7.09
CA VAL A 56 -46.68 0.21 -6.00
C VAL A 56 -46.64 -0.98 -5.03
N ALA A 57 -46.49 -0.63 -3.75
CA ALA A 57 -47.00 -1.22 -2.51
C ALA A 57 -47.22 -2.74 -2.35
N SER A 58 -46.66 -3.26 -1.26
CA SER A 58 -47.32 -4.06 -0.20
C SER A 58 -46.36 -4.02 1.00
N GLY A 59 -46.73 -3.72 2.24
CA GLY A 59 -47.98 -3.91 2.94
C GLY A 59 -47.72 -4.85 4.12
N SER A 60 -47.29 -4.34 5.28
CA SER A 60 -47.48 -5.04 6.55
C SER A 60 -47.47 -4.05 7.73
N SER A 61 -48.66 -3.84 8.24
CA SER A 61 -49.03 -3.11 9.44
C SER A 61 -48.63 -3.89 10.69
N PHE A 62 -48.08 -3.22 11.71
CA PHE A 62 -48.39 -3.53 13.10
C PHE A 62 -48.42 -2.23 13.93
N ALA A 63 -49.61 -1.92 14.43
CA ALA A 63 -49.84 -1.06 15.59
C ALA A 63 -49.22 -1.74 16.83
N SER A 64 -48.79 -1.02 17.86
CA SER A 64 -49.68 -0.61 18.95
C SER A 64 -48.98 0.36 19.92
N SER A 65 -49.69 1.43 20.25
CA SER A 65 -49.79 2.15 21.53
C SER A 65 -48.79 1.87 22.67
N SER A 66 -48.23 2.94 23.24
CA SER A 66 -48.65 3.39 24.59
C SER A 66 -48.20 4.82 24.89
N SER A 67 -49.20 5.67 25.05
CA SER A 67 -49.11 7.04 25.55
C SER A 67 -49.22 7.02 27.08
N SER A 68 -48.19 7.50 27.78
CA SER A 68 -48.32 7.97 29.16
C SER A 68 -47.97 9.45 29.20
N GLY A 69 -49.00 10.27 29.41
CA GLY A 69 -48.86 11.70 29.57
C GLY A 69 -48.30 12.03 30.95
N SER A 70 -47.26 12.86 30.97
CA SER A 70 -46.90 13.67 32.14
C SER A 70 -47.08 15.14 31.76
N LYS A 71 -47.99 15.79 32.49
CA LYS A 71 -48.26 17.22 32.47
C LYS A 71 -47.34 17.90 33.49
N SER A 72 -46.52 18.86 33.06
CA SER A 72 -45.94 20.01 33.80
C SER A 72 -44.70 20.49 33.01
N ALA A 73 -44.40 21.76 32.73
CA ALA A 73 -44.87 23.10 33.10
C ALA A 73 -44.43 24.04 31.92
N PRO A 74 -44.89 25.30 31.81
CA PRO A 74 -44.47 26.20 30.73
C PRO A 74 -43.00 26.60 30.91
N ALA A 75 -42.09 25.90 30.24
CA ALA A 75 -40.69 26.27 30.15
C ALA A 75 -40.56 27.56 29.33
N SER A 76 -39.92 28.55 29.94
CA SER A 76 -39.60 29.87 29.41
C SER A 76 -39.05 29.82 27.98
N PRO A 77 -39.36 30.82 27.13
CA PRO A 77 -38.69 30.96 25.84
C PRO A 77 -37.20 31.17 26.12
N SER A 78 -36.35 30.25 25.70
CA SER A 78 -34.90 30.44 25.72
C SER A 78 -34.52 31.26 24.48
N TRP A 79 -34.49 32.58 24.63
CA TRP A 79 -34.19 33.58 23.59
C TRP A 79 -32.69 33.78 23.37
N PHE A 80 -31.84 32.95 23.97
CA PHE A 80 -30.40 33.00 23.76
C PHE A 80 -29.96 32.07 22.63
N ASN A 81 -30.11 32.56 21.41
CA ASN A 81 -29.48 32.08 20.17
C ASN A 81 -27.93 32.27 20.18
N PHE A 82 -27.24 31.98 21.28
CA PHE A 82 -25.77 32.05 21.34
C PHE A 82 -25.08 30.94 20.55
N ALA A 83 -25.80 29.86 20.21
CA ALA A 83 -25.29 28.80 19.34
C ALA A 83 -24.96 29.27 17.90
N SER A 84 -25.49 30.41 17.46
CA SER A 84 -25.23 30.95 16.11
C SER A 84 -23.91 31.74 16.01
N LEU A 85 -23.42 32.29 17.13
CA LEU A 85 -22.17 33.06 17.16
C LEU A 85 -20.92 32.16 17.16
N THR A 86 -20.96 31.05 17.90
CA THR A 86 -19.85 30.07 17.96
C THR A 86 -19.60 29.42 16.60
N GLY A 87 -20.67 29.11 15.85
CA GLY A 87 -20.54 28.51 14.52
C GLY A 87 -19.84 29.38 13.48
N ARG A 88 -19.88 30.72 13.61
CA ARG A 88 -19.13 31.63 12.72
C ARG A 88 -17.63 31.59 13.03
N GLN A 89 -17.26 31.59 14.31
CA GLN A 89 -15.85 31.52 14.73
C GLN A 89 -15.21 30.20 14.31
N SER A 90 -15.87 29.05 14.51
CA SER A 90 -15.33 27.76 14.10
C SER A 90 -15.07 27.67 12.59
N LYS A 91 -15.90 28.30 11.74
CA LYS A 91 -15.67 28.37 10.28
C LYS A 91 -14.44 29.21 9.92
N VAL A 92 -14.25 30.35 10.59
CA VAL A 92 -13.07 31.20 10.39
C VAL A 92 -11.82 30.45 10.83
N VAL A 93 -11.80 29.88 12.03
CA VAL A 93 -10.66 29.11 12.56
C VAL A 93 -10.31 27.95 11.63
N ARG A 94 -11.30 27.17 11.18
CA ARG A 94 -11.09 26.09 10.21
C ARG A 94 -10.45 26.59 8.92
N THR A 95 -10.94 27.70 8.36
CA THR A 95 -10.40 28.28 7.12
C THR A 95 -8.96 28.77 7.32
N THR A 96 -8.69 29.43 8.44
CA THR A 96 -7.34 29.90 8.80
C THR A 96 -6.38 28.72 8.97
N VAL A 97 -6.76 27.68 9.70
CA VAL A 97 -5.93 26.49 9.90
C VAL A 97 -5.64 25.80 8.56
N LEU A 98 -6.64 25.64 7.69
CA LEU A 98 -6.41 25.08 6.35
C LEU A 98 -5.46 25.92 5.50
N GLY A 99 -5.57 27.26 5.58
CA GLY A 99 -4.63 28.17 4.93
C GLY A 99 -3.20 27.99 5.42
N LEU A 100 -3.01 28.02 6.74
CA LEU A 100 -1.71 27.83 7.37
C LEU A 100 -1.10 26.47 7.03
N VAL A 101 -1.87 25.38 7.15
CA VAL A 101 -1.40 24.03 6.81
C VAL A 101 -1.00 23.93 5.34
N ARG A 102 -1.76 24.54 4.43
CA ARG A 102 -1.42 24.61 3.00
C ARG A 102 -0.09 25.33 2.78
N ASP A 103 0.14 26.43 3.47
CA ASP A 103 1.38 27.19 3.33
C ASP A 103 2.56 26.42 3.92
N LEU A 104 2.37 25.74 5.06
CA LEU A 104 3.40 24.88 5.66
C LEU A 104 3.86 23.76 4.74
N VAL A 105 2.93 23.04 4.09
CA VAL A 105 3.30 21.98 3.11
C VAL A 105 3.83 22.55 1.79
N LYS A 106 3.85 23.88 1.59
CA LYS A 106 4.50 24.53 0.45
C LYS A 106 5.91 25.00 0.77
N LEU A 107 6.23 25.26 2.04
CA LEU A 107 7.57 25.59 2.47
C LEU A 107 8.50 24.39 2.25
N GLN A 108 9.74 24.66 1.83
CA GLN A 108 10.76 23.62 1.78
C GLN A 108 11.21 23.25 3.20
N PRO A 109 11.38 21.95 3.51
CA PRO A 109 11.58 21.49 4.88
C PRO A 109 12.94 21.84 5.51
N SER A 110 13.96 22.20 4.73
CA SER A 110 15.33 22.35 5.23
C SER A 110 15.51 23.45 6.30
N ASP A 111 14.76 24.55 6.22
CA ASP A 111 15.08 25.74 7.05
C ASP A 111 14.01 26.04 8.11
N HIS A 112 12.85 25.41 8.04
CA HIS A 112 11.66 25.84 8.79
C HIS A 112 10.91 24.71 9.52
N THR A 113 11.48 23.51 9.62
CA THR A 113 10.80 22.37 10.26
C THR A 113 10.36 22.66 11.70
N VAL A 114 11.23 23.25 12.54
CA VAL A 114 10.89 23.57 13.94
C VAL A 114 9.72 24.56 14.03
N LEU A 115 9.74 25.61 13.21
CA LEU A 115 8.68 26.62 13.17
C LEU A 115 7.36 26.02 12.66
N ALA A 116 7.43 25.17 11.63
CA ALA A 116 6.26 24.49 11.08
C ALA A 116 5.58 23.59 12.12
N VAL A 117 6.36 22.82 12.88
CA VAL A 117 5.87 21.99 13.98
C VAL A 117 5.19 22.84 15.07
N GLN A 118 5.78 23.98 15.44
CA GLN A 118 5.17 24.90 16.42
C GLN A 118 3.84 25.50 15.91
N ILE A 119 3.78 25.89 14.64
CA ILE A 119 2.54 26.40 14.03
C ILE A 119 1.46 25.33 14.02
N LEU A 120 1.79 24.07 13.70
CA LEU A 120 0.84 22.96 13.73
C LEU A 120 0.31 22.69 15.14
N LYS A 121 1.18 22.71 16.16
CA LYS A 121 0.77 22.57 17.57
C LYS A 121 -0.17 23.71 17.99
N SER A 122 0.14 24.94 17.59
CA SER A 122 -0.74 26.10 17.82
C SER A 122 -2.10 25.97 17.10
N CYS A 123 -2.11 25.47 15.86
CA CYS A 123 -3.35 25.17 15.14
C CYS A 123 -4.20 24.12 15.85
N ALA A 124 -3.56 23.07 16.39
CA ALA A 124 -4.25 22.01 17.13
C ALA A 124 -4.92 22.58 18.41
N ASP A 125 -4.23 23.43 19.15
CA ASP A 125 -4.79 24.09 20.34
C ASP A 125 -5.94 25.04 19.98
N ALA A 126 -5.77 25.85 18.92
CA ALA A 126 -6.83 26.73 18.42
C ALA A 126 -8.08 25.94 17.98
N CYS A 127 -7.90 24.81 17.30
CA CYS A 127 -9.00 23.90 16.96
C CYS A 127 -9.71 23.39 18.22
N ARG A 128 -8.95 22.93 19.22
CA ARG A 128 -9.51 22.42 20.49
C ARG A 128 -10.36 23.46 21.20
N THR A 129 -9.87 24.69 21.32
CA THR A 129 -10.61 25.82 21.95
C THR A 129 -11.91 26.16 21.22
N ASN A 130 -11.99 25.88 19.91
CA ASN A 130 -13.15 26.21 19.08
C ASN A 130 -14.04 24.99 18.75
N GLY A 131 -13.85 23.87 19.46
CA GLY A 131 -14.65 22.65 19.27
C GLY A 131 -14.44 21.97 17.92
N LEU A 132 -13.26 22.15 17.30
CA LEU A 132 -12.89 21.53 16.03
C LEU A 132 -11.92 20.36 16.28
N SER A 133 -12.05 19.32 15.46
CA SER A 133 -11.08 18.23 15.40
C SER A 133 -9.97 18.57 14.40
N ILE A 134 -8.74 18.77 14.89
CA ILE A 134 -7.57 18.98 14.03
C ILE A 134 -7.32 17.78 13.12
N SER A 135 -7.54 16.56 13.63
CA SER A 135 -7.43 15.32 12.85
C SER A 135 -8.37 15.33 11.63
N THR A 136 -9.62 15.74 11.81
CA THR A 136 -10.57 15.84 10.69
C THR A 136 -10.10 16.87 9.65
N ILE A 137 -9.57 18.01 10.09
CA ILE A 137 -9.10 19.09 9.20
C ILE A 137 -7.86 18.66 8.40
N LEU A 138 -6.90 18.00 9.03
CA LEU A 138 -5.67 17.54 8.38
C LEU A 138 -5.90 16.40 7.37
N GLN A 139 -7.03 15.70 7.47
CA GLN A 139 -7.43 14.64 6.55
C GLN A 139 -8.28 15.14 5.37
N GLU A 140 -8.57 16.45 5.31
CA GLU A 140 -9.29 17.03 4.19
C GLU A 140 -8.39 17.22 2.98
N LYS A 141 -8.96 16.98 1.79
CA LYS A 141 -8.32 17.20 0.48
C LYS A 141 -8.23 18.68 0.14
N SER A 142 -7.49 19.42 0.95
CA SER A 142 -7.47 20.89 0.99
C SER A 142 -6.36 21.52 0.14
N VAL A 143 -5.46 20.72 -0.40
CA VAL A 143 -4.33 21.17 -1.22
C VAL A 143 -4.36 20.41 -2.54
N GLU A 144 -4.79 21.08 -3.61
CA GLU A 144 -4.75 20.54 -4.99
C GLU A 144 -5.42 19.15 -5.13
N GLY A 145 -6.51 18.91 -4.39
CA GLY A 145 -7.26 17.65 -4.44
C GLY A 145 -6.69 16.51 -3.59
N HIS A 146 -5.61 16.76 -2.86
CA HIS A 146 -4.96 15.81 -1.94
C HIS A 146 -4.88 16.36 -0.51
N THR A 147 -4.54 15.47 0.41
CA THR A 147 -4.35 15.80 1.83
C THR A 147 -3.00 16.50 2.07
N PRO A 148 -2.87 17.31 3.13
CA PRO A 148 -1.58 17.82 3.59
C PRO A 148 -0.52 16.73 3.80
N LEU A 149 -0.92 15.54 4.29
CA LEU A 149 -0.03 14.39 4.46
C LEU A 149 0.57 13.91 3.13
N TYR A 150 -0.25 13.82 2.07
CA TYR A 150 0.24 13.49 0.73
C TYR A 150 1.34 14.45 0.28
N TRP A 151 1.10 15.76 0.41
CA TRP A 151 2.07 16.77 -0.04
C TRP A 151 3.34 16.81 0.82
N ALA A 152 3.22 16.56 2.12
CA ALA A 152 4.37 16.44 3.01
C ALA A 152 5.30 15.28 2.59
N ILE A 153 4.75 14.19 2.06
CA ILE A 153 5.53 13.07 1.53
C ILE A 153 6.12 13.42 0.16
N VAL A 154 5.31 13.93 -0.77
CA VAL A 154 5.76 14.26 -2.13
C VAL A 154 6.88 15.29 -2.15
N LYS A 155 6.87 16.25 -1.23
CA LYS A 155 7.88 17.31 -1.12
C LYS A 155 9.01 17.00 -0.15
N ARG A 156 8.99 15.83 0.47
CA ARG A 156 10.10 15.39 1.32
C ARG A 156 11.35 15.28 0.44
N PRO A 157 12.48 15.91 0.80
CA PRO A 157 13.73 15.63 0.12
C PRO A 157 14.06 14.14 0.30
N ALA A 158 14.59 13.50 -0.74
CA ALA A 158 15.11 12.14 -0.59
C ALA A 158 16.13 12.15 0.55
N GLU A 159 15.86 11.41 1.63
CA GLU A 159 16.65 11.49 2.87
C GLU A 159 18.15 11.35 2.55
N SER A 160 18.90 12.44 2.68
CA SER A 160 20.36 12.39 2.69
C SER A 160 20.79 11.97 4.08
N HIS A 161 21.14 10.69 4.22
CA HIS A 161 21.81 10.08 5.36
C HIS A 161 20.96 9.69 6.60
N PRO A 162 20.97 8.41 7.01
CA PRO A 162 20.24 7.89 8.18
C PRO A 162 20.89 8.22 9.54
N GLU A 163 21.96 9.00 9.60
CA GLU A 163 22.78 9.15 10.81
C GLU A 163 22.46 10.39 11.66
N GLU A 164 21.66 11.35 11.17
CA GLU A 164 21.35 12.54 11.95
C GLU A 164 20.18 12.28 12.92
N PRO A 165 20.33 12.55 14.24
CA PRO A 165 19.28 12.29 15.22
C PRO A 165 18.01 13.05 14.82
N GLN A 166 16.96 12.27 14.54
CA GLN A 166 15.68 12.70 13.97
C GLN A 166 15.06 13.83 14.81
N ALA A 167 15.30 15.08 14.41
CA ALA A 167 14.43 16.16 14.81
C ALA A 167 12.99 15.79 14.41
N GLU A 168 12.00 16.15 15.24
CA GLU A 168 10.58 15.92 14.94
C GLU A 168 10.27 16.42 13.52
N ASP A 169 10.15 15.49 12.58
CA ASP A 169 9.84 15.80 11.19
C ASP A 169 8.39 16.32 11.11
N LEU A 170 8.17 17.27 10.20
CA LEU A 170 6.85 17.79 9.85
C LEU A 170 5.87 16.64 9.53
N LEU A 171 6.32 15.62 8.79
CA LEU A 171 5.49 14.48 8.45
C LEU A 171 5.05 13.69 9.70
N THR A 172 5.97 13.42 10.62
CA THR A 172 5.68 12.71 11.88
C THR A 172 4.65 13.48 12.70
N THR A 173 4.84 14.81 12.82
CA THR A 173 3.90 15.68 13.54
C THR A 173 2.51 15.67 12.90
N LEU A 174 2.44 15.75 11.57
CA LEU A 174 1.17 15.67 10.83
C LEU A 174 0.47 14.33 11.05
N LEU A 175 1.20 13.21 11.04
CA LEU A 175 0.65 11.87 11.28
C LEU A 175 0.09 11.75 12.70
N THR A 176 0.83 12.20 13.71
CA THR A 176 0.37 12.20 15.11
C THR A 176 -0.91 13.02 15.29
N LEU A 177 -0.96 14.24 14.73
CA LEU A 177 -2.15 15.10 14.81
C LEU A 177 -3.32 14.61 13.97
N SER A 178 -3.06 13.78 12.95
CA SER A 178 -4.09 13.21 12.08
C SER A 178 -4.67 11.90 12.60
N SER A 179 -4.03 11.24 13.58
CA SER A 179 -4.52 9.97 14.13
C SER A 179 -5.90 10.11 14.80
N PRO A 180 -6.85 9.16 14.60
CA PRO A 180 -6.75 7.99 13.72
C PRO A 180 -6.94 8.36 12.24
N LEU A 181 -6.16 7.72 11.36
CA LEU A 181 -6.25 7.96 9.91
C LEU A 181 -7.47 7.26 9.30
N SER A 182 -8.21 8.00 8.48
CA SER A 182 -9.29 7.44 7.67
C SER A 182 -8.73 6.57 6.55
N PRO A 183 -9.48 5.55 6.08
CA PRO A 183 -9.05 4.74 4.94
C PRO A 183 -8.72 5.55 3.69
N ALA A 184 -9.46 6.64 3.43
CA ALA A 184 -9.21 7.53 2.30
C ALA A 184 -7.88 8.27 2.44
N THR A 185 -7.54 8.74 3.65
CA THR A 185 -6.25 9.37 3.95
C THR A 185 -5.10 8.38 3.83
N MET A 186 -5.27 7.15 4.34
CA MET A 186 -4.26 6.10 4.18
C MET A 186 -4.01 5.78 2.70
N ALA A 187 -5.06 5.71 1.87
CA ALA A 187 -4.92 5.51 0.43
C ALA A 187 -4.15 6.67 -0.24
N ASP A 188 -4.39 7.92 0.20
CA ASP A 188 -3.68 9.11 -0.30
C ASP A 188 -2.19 9.08 0.09
N VAL A 189 -1.88 8.73 1.34
CA VAL A 189 -0.50 8.54 1.82
C VAL A 189 0.23 7.44 1.03
N ARG A 190 -0.43 6.30 0.78
CA ARG A 190 0.15 5.22 -0.05
C ARG A 190 0.43 5.68 -1.46
N LEU A 191 -0.46 6.48 -2.05
CA LEU A 191 -0.28 7.07 -3.37
C LEU A 191 0.94 8.02 -3.40
N ALA A 192 1.12 8.84 -2.35
CA ALA A 192 2.28 9.72 -2.24
C ALA A 192 3.59 8.91 -2.21
N CYS A 193 3.67 7.88 -1.36
CA CYS A 193 4.84 7.00 -1.30
C CYS A 193 5.09 6.29 -2.64
N LEU A 194 4.02 5.88 -3.35
CA LEU A 194 4.14 5.29 -4.67
C LEU A 194 4.83 6.26 -5.64
N LEU A 195 4.38 7.51 -5.66
CA LEU A 195 4.88 8.54 -6.57
C LEU A 195 6.34 8.94 -6.34
N THR A 196 6.80 8.90 -5.09
CA THR A 196 8.18 9.22 -4.71
C THR A 196 9.12 8.01 -4.74
N SER A 197 8.58 6.79 -4.83
CA SER A 197 9.33 5.53 -4.72
C SER A 197 10.17 5.43 -3.43
N ASP A 198 9.73 6.09 -2.35
CA ASP A 198 10.42 6.08 -1.06
C ASP A 198 10.03 4.84 -0.23
N GLN A 199 10.76 3.74 -0.48
CA GLN A 199 10.52 2.46 0.19
C GLN A 199 10.81 2.53 1.69
N VAL A 200 11.84 3.27 2.11
CA VAL A 200 12.23 3.38 3.53
C VAL A 200 11.13 4.06 4.32
N LEU A 201 10.59 5.17 3.79
CA LEU A 201 9.45 5.84 4.40
C LEU A 201 8.21 4.95 4.41
N PHE A 202 7.91 4.24 3.31
CA PHE A 202 6.77 3.34 3.27
C PHE A 202 6.86 2.24 4.34
N GLN A 203 8.03 1.65 4.56
CA GLN A 203 8.24 0.66 5.62
C GLN A 203 8.11 1.29 7.01
N ARG A 204 8.67 2.49 7.23
CA ARG A 204 8.51 3.24 8.48
C ARG A 204 7.04 3.49 8.80
N LEU A 205 6.26 3.94 7.81
CA LEU A 205 4.82 4.15 7.93
C LEU A 205 4.08 2.84 8.19
N ARG A 206 4.39 1.77 7.45
CA ARG A 206 3.78 0.45 7.65
C ARG A 206 3.98 -0.09 9.06
N ASN A 207 5.12 0.21 9.69
CA ASN A 207 5.44 -0.22 11.04
C ASN A 207 4.88 0.72 12.13
N SER A 208 4.26 1.83 11.74
CA SER A 208 3.64 2.77 12.66
C SER A 208 2.22 2.30 13.05
N PRO A 209 1.87 2.29 14.34
CA PRO A 209 0.56 1.84 14.81
C PRO A 209 -0.59 2.75 14.31
N GLU A 210 -0.30 4.02 14.00
CA GLU A 210 -1.28 4.97 13.46
C GLU A 210 -1.70 4.64 12.03
N PHE A 211 -0.83 3.96 11.27
CA PHE A 211 -1.03 3.67 9.85
C PHE A 211 -1.47 2.24 9.57
N ALA A 212 -0.99 1.28 10.37
CA ALA A 212 -1.37 -0.13 10.28
C ALA A 212 -1.69 -0.66 11.69
N PRO A 213 -2.80 -0.20 12.30
CA PRO A 213 -3.18 -0.66 13.62
C PRO A 213 -3.38 -2.18 13.58
N LEU A 214 -2.70 -2.87 14.49
CA LEU A 214 -2.92 -4.30 14.69
C LEU A 214 -4.32 -4.52 15.26
N SER A 215 -4.93 -5.65 14.91
CA SER A 215 -6.14 -6.08 15.61
C SER A 215 -5.82 -6.25 17.09
N PRO A 216 -6.69 -5.88 18.04
CA PRO A 216 -6.46 -6.13 19.46
C PRO A 216 -6.18 -7.62 19.76
N THR A 217 -6.74 -8.52 18.96
CA THR A 217 -6.46 -9.95 19.03
C THR A 217 -5.04 -10.30 18.61
N ASP A 218 -4.54 -9.66 17.54
CA ASP A 218 -3.17 -9.86 17.06
C ASP A 218 -2.18 -9.26 18.05
N GLU A 219 -2.47 -8.09 18.62
CA GLU A 219 -1.64 -7.45 19.65
C GLU A 219 -1.52 -8.33 20.90
N MET A 220 -2.63 -8.94 21.34
CA MET A 220 -2.64 -9.84 22.50
C MET A 220 -1.91 -11.16 22.24
N LEU A 221 -1.96 -11.69 21.00
CA LEU A 221 -1.43 -13.02 20.68
C LEU A 221 0.00 -13.00 20.16
N LEU A 222 0.45 -11.89 19.57
CA LEU A 222 1.78 -11.77 18.98
C LEU A 222 2.80 -11.08 19.91
N ASP A 223 2.34 -10.63 21.07
CA ASP A 223 3.03 -9.73 22.01
C ASP A 223 3.38 -8.37 21.37
N VAL A 224 3.26 -7.30 22.17
CA VAL A 224 3.58 -5.91 21.75
C VAL A 224 5.05 -5.75 21.30
N THR A 225 5.93 -6.71 21.64
CA THR A 225 7.38 -6.66 21.38
C THR A 225 7.80 -7.33 20.07
N MET A 226 6.86 -7.68 19.19
CA MET A 226 7.20 -8.36 17.95
C MET A 226 8.03 -7.45 17.03
N PRO A 227 9.21 -7.88 16.56
CA PRO A 227 9.97 -7.12 15.58
C PRO A 227 9.18 -7.00 14.27
N PRO A 228 9.33 -5.89 13.53
CA PRO A 228 8.68 -5.71 12.24
C PRO A 228 9.18 -6.74 11.22
N ASP A 229 8.36 -7.00 10.21
CA ASP A 229 8.79 -7.80 9.06
C ASP A 229 9.82 -7.02 8.25
N ASP A 230 10.82 -7.74 7.73
CA ASP A 230 11.80 -7.17 6.83
C ASP A 230 11.34 -7.38 5.38
N ILE A 231 11.33 -6.32 4.58
CA ILE A 231 10.86 -6.36 3.18
C ILE A 231 11.72 -5.40 2.36
N THR A 232 12.52 -5.96 1.46
CA THR A 232 13.30 -5.21 0.48
C THR A 232 12.72 -5.45 -0.92
N VAL A 233 12.78 -4.42 -1.77
CA VAL A 233 12.28 -4.49 -3.15
C VAL A 233 13.34 -3.87 -4.04
N GLU A 234 13.74 -4.61 -5.06
CA GLU A 234 14.76 -4.23 -6.02
C GLU A 234 14.22 -4.40 -7.44
N ASN A 235 14.40 -3.38 -8.28
CA ASN A 235 14.08 -3.51 -9.70
C ASN A 235 15.17 -4.31 -10.41
N VAL A 236 14.78 -5.20 -11.31
CA VAL A 236 15.73 -6.01 -12.09
C VAL A 236 16.31 -5.15 -13.21
N SER A 237 17.63 -4.99 -13.24
CA SER A 237 18.30 -4.21 -14.29
C SER A 237 18.11 -4.87 -15.66
N GLY A 238 17.55 -4.14 -16.62
CA GLY A 238 17.39 -4.58 -18.01
C GLY A 238 16.10 -5.31 -18.34
N ASP A 239 15.18 -5.51 -17.39
CA ASP A 239 13.83 -6.05 -17.65
C ASP A 239 12.78 -5.07 -17.09
N GLU A 240 12.19 -4.27 -17.98
CA GLU A 240 11.21 -3.25 -17.62
C GLU A 240 9.98 -3.89 -16.95
N GLY A 241 9.56 -3.32 -15.81
CA GLY A 241 8.49 -3.88 -15.00
C GLY A 241 8.84 -5.16 -14.23
N ALA A 242 10.09 -5.63 -14.25
CA ALA A 242 10.52 -6.75 -13.40
C ALA A 242 11.13 -6.27 -12.08
N PHE A 243 10.74 -6.93 -10.99
CA PHE A 243 11.27 -6.66 -9.66
C PHE A 243 11.39 -7.93 -8.82
N ILE A 244 12.27 -7.87 -7.83
CA ILE A 244 12.49 -8.89 -6.82
C ILE A 244 12.09 -8.29 -5.48
N MET A 245 11.28 -9.02 -4.72
CA MET A 245 10.95 -8.69 -3.34
C MET A 245 11.48 -9.80 -2.43
N ASP A 246 12.49 -9.48 -1.63
CA ASP A 246 12.93 -10.33 -0.54
C ASP A 246 12.17 -9.95 0.73
N PHE A 247 11.73 -10.95 1.48
CA PHE A 247 10.97 -10.73 2.70
C PHE A 247 11.34 -11.72 3.81
N ALA A 248 11.25 -11.25 5.05
CA ALA A 248 11.38 -12.05 6.26
C ALA A 248 10.18 -11.78 7.19
N ILE A 249 9.34 -12.81 7.38
CA ILE A 249 8.16 -12.73 8.25
C ILE A 249 8.53 -13.38 9.57
N VAL A 250 8.63 -12.56 10.62
CA VAL A 250 9.01 -13.03 11.96
C VAL A 250 7.82 -13.71 12.64
N ARG A 251 8.07 -14.78 13.41
CA ARG A 251 7.03 -15.57 14.09
C ARG A 251 5.95 -16.08 13.11
N PHE A 252 6.37 -16.48 11.89
CA PHE A 252 5.46 -16.83 10.79
C PHE A 252 4.39 -17.84 11.22
N GLN A 253 4.79 -18.93 11.88
CA GLN A 253 3.85 -19.98 12.29
C GLN A 253 2.83 -19.51 13.32
N LYS A 254 3.25 -18.67 14.28
CA LYS A 254 2.33 -18.09 15.28
C LYS A 254 1.33 -17.18 14.59
N ARG A 255 1.80 -16.28 13.72
CA ARG A 255 0.92 -15.39 12.94
C ARG A 255 -0.06 -16.16 12.08
N MET A 256 0.40 -17.22 11.45
CA MET A 256 -0.45 -18.15 10.71
C MET A 256 -1.52 -18.75 11.63
N LEU A 257 -1.16 -19.35 12.77
CA LEU A 257 -2.13 -19.92 13.72
C LEU A 257 -3.14 -18.90 14.29
N VAL A 258 -2.74 -17.64 14.47
CA VAL A 258 -3.55 -16.56 15.05
C VAL A 258 -4.49 -15.96 14.02
N SER A 259 -3.99 -15.68 12.82
CA SER A 259 -4.70 -14.88 11.81
C SER A 259 -6.08 -15.44 11.49
N LYS A 260 -6.26 -16.78 11.60
CA LYS A 260 -7.51 -17.54 11.42
C LYS A 260 -8.49 -16.78 10.54
N SER A 261 -8.04 -16.35 9.36
CA SER A 261 -8.88 -15.58 8.48
C SER A 261 -9.90 -16.58 7.97
N VAL A 262 -11.01 -16.70 8.68
CA VAL A 262 -12.08 -17.60 8.32
C VAL A 262 -12.59 -17.04 7.02
N ALA A 263 -12.21 -17.68 5.91
CA ALA A 263 -12.85 -17.44 4.64
C ALA A 263 -14.34 -17.69 4.90
N GLU A 264 -15.10 -16.60 5.02
CA GLU A 264 -16.52 -16.68 5.23
C GLU A 264 -17.08 -17.47 4.05
N HIS A 265 -17.71 -18.62 4.36
CA HIS A 265 -18.01 -19.77 3.49
C HIS A 265 -18.88 -19.49 2.25
N ARG A 266 -19.09 -18.22 1.88
CA ARG A 266 -20.02 -17.80 0.84
C ARG A 266 -19.38 -17.25 -0.42
N ARG A 267 -18.04 -17.28 -0.53
CA ARG A 267 -17.37 -16.88 -1.78
C ARG A 267 -16.89 -18.13 -2.53
N PRO A 268 -17.47 -18.48 -3.67
CA PRO A 268 -17.18 -19.71 -4.43
C PRO A 268 -15.76 -19.80 -5.01
N HIS A 269 -14.88 -18.86 -4.65
CA HIS A 269 -13.51 -18.75 -5.17
C HIS A 269 -12.46 -18.69 -4.06
N LEU A 270 -12.88 -18.74 -2.79
CA LEU A 270 -11.95 -18.88 -1.69
C LEU A 270 -11.67 -20.37 -1.44
N PRO A 271 -10.44 -20.70 -1.03
CA PRO A 271 -10.11 -22.06 -0.61
C PRO A 271 -11.04 -22.54 0.51
N PRO A 272 -11.23 -23.87 0.65
CA PRO A 272 -11.97 -24.43 1.78
C PRO A 272 -11.44 -23.89 3.11
N ALA A 273 -12.32 -23.76 4.10
CA ALA A 273 -11.88 -23.35 5.42
C ALA A 273 -10.86 -24.35 5.99
N GLY A 274 -9.80 -23.81 6.58
CA GLY A 274 -8.66 -24.60 7.06
C GLY A 274 -7.53 -24.78 6.04
N THR A 275 -7.72 -24.39 4.78
CA THR A 275 -6.65 -24.42 3.77
C THR A 275 -5.85 -23.13 3.75
N TRP A 276 -4.52 -23.26 3.84
CA TRP A 276 -3.61 -22.13 3.70
C TRP A 276 -3.36 -21.78 2.23
N TYR A 277 -3.28 -20.48 1.94
CA TYR A 277 -3.00 -19.99 0.60
C TYR A 277 -2.16 -18.71 0.65
N ALA A 278 -1.38 -18.49 -0.41
CA ALA A 278 -0.78 -17.20 -0.71
C ALA A 278 -1.71 -16.42 -1.65
N SER A 279 -1.83 -15.11 -1.45
CA SER A 279 -2.61 -14.26 -2.36
C SER A 279 -1.87 -13.00 -2.75
N LEU A 280 -2.01 -12.62 -4.01
CA LEU A 280 -1.43 -11.40 -4.59
C LEU A 280 -2.53 -10.52 -5.18
N SER A 281 -2.57 -9.25 -4.79
CA SER A 281 -3.57 -8.28 -5.24
C SER A 281 -2.98 -6.88 -5.37
N LEU A 282 -3.60 -6.05 -6.21
CA LEU A 282 -3.23 -4.63 -6.32
C LEU A 282 -3.84 -3.80 -5.20
N LEU A 283 -3.13 -2.75 -4.80
CA LEU A 283 -3.64 -1.75 -3.86
C LEU A 283 -4.64 -0.80 -4.54
N GLU A 284 -5.43 -0.11 -3.72
CA GLU A 284 -6.31 0.97 -4.18
C GLU A 284 -5.51 1.99 -5.01
N ASN A 285 -6.12 2.52 -6.07
CA ASN A 285 -5.53 3.48 -7.02
C ASN A 285 -4.37 2.95 -7.90
N SER A 286 -4.00 1.67 -7.79
CA SER A 286 -3.05 1.08 -8.76
C SER A 286 -3.69 1.00 -10.16
N PRO A 287 -2.94 1.23 -11.24
CA PRO A 287 -3.46 0.93 -12.58
C PRO A 287 -3.72 -0.57 -12.74
N PRO A 288 -4.61 -1.00 -13.65
CA PRO A 288 -4.72 -2.41 -14.02
C PRO A 288 -3.40 -2.95 -14.56
N THR A 289 -2.93 -4.07 -14.02
CA THR A 289 -1.57 -4.57 -14.29
C THR A 289 -1.57 -6.07 -14.53
N TRP A 290 -0.83 -6.50 -15.55
CA TRP A 290 -0.53 -7.91 -15.76
C TRP A 290 0.54 -8.36 -14.78
N VAL A 291 0.41 -9.55 -14.21
CA VAL A 291 1.39 -10.06 -13.25
C VAL A 291 1.68 -11.52 -13.55
N ASP A 292 2.94 -11.82 -13.84
CA ASP A 292 3.50 -13.17 -13.76
C ASP A 292 4.57 -13.14 -12.67
N SER A 293 4.42 -14.00 -11.67
CA SER A 293 5.31 -14.01 -10.52
C SER A 293 5.57 -15.40 -10.00
N ARG A 294 6.66 -15.54 -9.27
CA ARG A 294 7.10 -16.78 -8.65
C ARG A 294 7.48 -16.50 -7.20
N LEU A 295 6.80 -17.18 -6.29
CA LEU A 295 7.14 -17.22 -4.88
C LEU A 295 8.16 -18.32 -4.66
N LEU A 296 9.28 -17.98 -4.03
CA LEU A 296 10.39 -18.85 -3.70
C LEU A 296 10.60 -18.84 -2.19
N VAL A 297 10.81 -20.02 -1.60
CA VAL A 297 11.17 -20.16 -0.18
C VAL A 297 12.43 -21.04 -0.12
N PRO A 298 13.62 -20.41 -0.07
CA PRO A 298 14.86 -21.17 0.06
C PRO A 298 14.94 -21.81 1.46
N PRO A 299 15.71 -22.91 1.63
CA PRO A 299 16.05 -23.36 2.96
C PRO A 299 16.74 -22.21 3.73
N PRO A 300 16.55 -22.11 5.06
CA PRO A 300 17.28 -21.13 5.86
C PRO A 300 18.78 -21.33 5.61
N PRO A 301 19.59 -20.26 5.63
CA PRO A 301 21.04 -20.43 5.59
C PRO A 301 21.40 -21.31 6.77
N GLU A 302 21.74 -22.57 6.49
CA GLU A 302 22.22 -23.50 7.50
C GLU A 302 23.33 -22.74 8.19
N SER A 303 23.20 -22.53 9.50
CA SER A 303 24.21 -21.84 10.29
C SER A 303 25.52 -22.51 9.93
N ALA A 304 26.35 -21.83 9.12
CA ALA A 304 27.57 -22.35 8.49
C ALA A 304 28.69 -22.56 9.52
N THR A 305 28.27 -22.86 10.74
CA THR A 305 28.98 -22.92 11.99
C THR A 305 28.67 -24.28 12.63
N GLU A 306 28.64 -25.37 11.85
CA GLU A 306 29.30 -26.54 12.38
C GLU A 306 30.80 -26.28 12.20
N PRO A 307 31.54 -25.97 13.28
CA PRO A 307 32.99 -25.85 13.16
C PRO A 307 33.54 -27.16 12.56
N PRO A 308 34.65 -27.11 11.82
CA PRO A 308 35.38 -28.30 11.39
C PRO A 308 35.95 -29.00 12.64
N GLY A 309 35.07 -29.66 13.39
CA GLY A 309 35.27 -30.12 14.75
C GLY A 309 35.41 -31.62 14.79
N GLU A 310 36.65 -32.04 14.68
CA GLU A 310 37.24 -33.32 15.08
C GLU A 310 36.85 -34.59 14.29
N PRO A 311 37.84 -35.29 13.71
CA PRO A 311 37.64 -36.59 13.07
C PRO A 311 37.28 -37.63 14.14
N GLY A 312 35.98 -37.77 14.42
CA GLY A 312 35.44 -38.84 15.24
C GLY A 312 35.69 -40.21 14.61
N PHE A 313 36.75 -40.86 15.09
CA PHE A 313 37.09 -42.26 14.83
C PHE A 313 35.99 -43.20 15.36
N ALA A 314 34.99 -43.55 14.55
CA ALA A 314 34.16 -44.74 14.81
C ALA A 314 33.47 -45.26 13.54
N SER A 315 34.13 -46.24 12.92
CA SER A 315 33.67 -47.33 12.06
C SER A 315 32.16 -47.52 11.80
N GLY A 316 31.81 -47.65 10.51
CA GLY A 316 30.59 -48.34 10.10
C GLY A 316 30.21 -48.24 8.62
N LEU A 317 30.95 -48.92 7.73
CA LEU A 317 30.61 -49.55 6.42
C LEU A 317 29.55 -48.99 5.43
N PHE A 318 28.86 -47.89 5.69
CA PHE A 318 28.03 -47.16 4.73
C PHE A 318 28.74 -45.85 4.41
N GLY A 319 29.17 -45.67 3.16
CA GLY A 319 29.99 -44.54 2.76
C GLY A 319 29.34 -43.20 3.14
N PRO A 320 30.14 -42.16 3.48
CA PRO A 320 29.62 -40.85 3.83
C PRO A 320 28.83 -40.28 2.66
N GLY A 321 27.51 -40.44 2.71
CA GLY A 321 26.61 -39.83 1.75
C GLY A 321 26.72 -38.32 1.90
N LYS A 322 27.17 -37.64 0.84
CA LYS A 322 27.21 -36.17 0.83
C LYS A 322 25.81 -35.65 1.18
N PRO A 323 25.67 -34.75 2.18
CA PRO A 323 24.37 -34.18 2.50
C PRO A 323 23.80 -33.54 1.23
N ARG A 324 22.61 -33.98 0.82
CA ARG A 324 21.92 -33.40 -0.34
C ARG A 324 21.35 -32.06 0.10
N ALA A 325 21.74 -30.99 -0.58
CA ALA A 325 21.18 -29.67 -0.36
C ALA A 325 19.64 -29.74 -0.50
N ARG A 326 18.93 -29.11 0.44
CA ARG A 326 17.47 -29.04 0.41
C ARG A 326 17.04 -28.19 -0.80
N PRO A 327 16.05 -28.63 -1.59
CA PRO A 327 15.58 -27.85 -2.74
C PRO A 327 14.89 -26.57 -2.28
N THR A 328 14.84 -25.54 -3.12
CA THR A 328 14.02 -24.34 -2.84
C THR A 328 12.56 -24.64 -3.14
N LEU A 329 11.64 -24.35 -2.20
CA LEU A 329 10.20 -24.47 -2.49
C LEU A 329 9.80 -23.36 -3.46
N SER A 330 8.91 -23.68 -4.40
CA SER A 330 8.45 -22.65 -5.34
C SER A 330 6.98 -22.80 -5.73
N ALA A 331 6.33 -21.66 -5.96
CA ALA A 331 4.97 -21.61 -6.45
C ALA A 331 4.81 -20.46 -7.46
N ARG A 332 4.21 -20.74 -8.62
CA ARG A 332 3.93 -19.72 -9.64
C ARG A 332 2.59 -19.07 -9.38
N MET A 333 2.55 -17.74 -9.39
CA MET A 333 1.36 -16.92 -9.27
C MET A 333 1.21 -16.10 -10.57
N LYS A 334 0.43 -16.63 -11.53
CA LYS A 334 0.20 -16.00 -12.84
C LYS A 334 -1.24 -15.53 -12.95
N ALA A 335 -1.43 -14.26 -13.33
CA ALA A 335 -2.76 -13.73 -13.61
C ALA A 335 -3.19 -14.11 -15.04
N THR A 336 -4.41 -14.64 -15.18
CA THR A 336 -5.01 -14.91 -16.51
C THR A 336 -5.57 -13.65 -17.17
N GLU A 337 -5.83 -12.63 -16.37
CA GLU A 337 -6.35 -11.32 -16.76
C GLU A 337 -5.56 -10.23 -16.03
N GLN A 338 -5.67 -8.97 -16.47
CA GLN A 338 -5.11 -7.85 -15.71
C GLN A 338 -5.71 -7.83 -14.30
N LEU A 339 -4.84 -7.83 -13.30
CA LEU A 339 -5.27 -7.54 -11.95
C LEU A 339 -5.76 -6.10 -11.90
N ARG A 340 -6.84 -5.89 -11.15
CA ARG A 340 -7.41 -4.56 -10.91
C ARG A 340 -7.44 -4.29 -9.41
N PRO A 341 -7.35 -3.04 -8.96
CA PRO A 341 -7.60 -2.71 -7.56
C PRO A 341 -8.97 -3.22 -7.10
N PRO A 342 -9.16 -3.53 -5.81
CA PRO A 342 -10.46 -3.91 -5.28
C PRO A 342 -11.48 -2.79 -5.55
N ALA A 343 -12.44 -3.04 -6.44
CA ALA A 343 -13.57 -2.14 -6.63
C ALA A 343 -14.56 -2.32 -5.47
N ARG A 344 -15.30 -1.27 -5.11
CA ARG A 344 -16.33 -1.30 -4.04
C ARG A 344 -17.56 -2.19 -4.36
N GLY A 345 -17.45 -3.11 -5.31
CA GLY A 345 -18.52 -3.98 -5.78
C GLY A 345 -18.32 -5.45 -5.37
N PRO A 346 -19.39 -6.17 -5.02
CA PRO A 346 -19.33 -7.62 -4.82
C PRO A 346 -19.06 -8.32 -6.16
N GLY A 347 -17.99 -9.10 -6.26
CA GLY A 347 -17.85 -10.14 -7.29
C GLY A 347 -16.60 -10.13 -8.17
N HIS A 348 -15.72 -9.13 -8.10
CA HIS A 348 -14.53 -9.14 -8.96
C HIS A 348 -13.37 -9.96 -8.36
N ARG A 349 -12.84 -10.89 -9.16
CA ARG A 349 -11.65 -11.70 -8.87
C ARG A 349 -10.38 -10.83 -9.03
N ASN A 350 -10.18 -9.92 -8.10
CA ASN A 350 -9.08 -8.94 -8.15
C ASN A 350 -7.84 -9.42 -7.40
N ARG A 351 -7.57 -10.74 -7.45
CA ARG A 351 -6.41 -11.35 -6.80
C ARG A 351 -6.04 -12.70 -7.42
N ILE A 352 -4.76 -13.04 -7.35
CA ILE A 352 -4.24 -14.38 -7.60
C ILE A 352 -4.24 -15.13 -6.27
N ILE A 353 -4.62 -16.40 -6.28
CA ILE A 353 -4.60 -17.28 -5.10
C ILE A 353 -3.83 -18.54 -5.47
N VAL A 354 -2.88 -18.94 -4.61
CA VAL A 354 -2.17 -20.21 -4.74
C VAL A 354 -2.29 -20.98 -3.43
N LEU A 355 -2.83 -22.20 -3.51
CA LEU A 355 -2.97 -23.10 -2.38
C LEU A 355 -1.59 -23.63 -1.96
N LEU A 356 -1.31 -23.65 -0.66
CA LEU A 356 -0.06 -24.22 -0.16
C LEU A 356 -0.04 -25.75 -0.33
N ASP A 357 -1.16 -26.42 -0.07
CA ASP A 357 -1.29 -27.88 -0.11
C ASP A 357 -1.48 -28.48 -1.50
N GLY A 358 -1.74 -27.66 -2.52
CA GLY A 358 -2.22 -28.11 -3.84
C GLY A 358 -1.20 -28.07 -4.97
N ALA A 359 0.08 -27.82 -4.69
CA ALA A 359 1.11 -27.86 -5.73
C ALA A 359 1.45 -29.34 -6.00
N ASP A 360 0.97 -29.89 -7.12
CA ASP A 360 1.11 -31.30 -7.56
C ASP A 360 2.56 -31.74 -7.88
N GLY A 361 3.56 -31.24 -7.15
CA GLY A 361 4.97 -31.57 -7.31
C GLY A 361 5.69 -31.75 -5.97
N ASP A 362 6.82 -32.46 -6.00
CA ASP A 362 7.66 -32.92 -4.88
C ASP A 362 8.37 -31.78 -4.08
N GLY A 363 7.77 -30.59 -4.03
CA GLY A 363 8.33 -29.37 -3.44
C GLY A 363 7.29 -28.28 -3.15
N GLY A 364 6.06 -28.67 -2.86
CA GLY A 364 4.96 -27.74 -2.53
C GLY A 364 5.18 -26.94 -1.24
N LEU A 365 4.53 -25.78 -1.16
CA LEU A 365 4.57 -24.89 0.00
C LEU A 365 3.79 -25.42 1.23
N GLY A 366 3.05 -26.53 1.08
CA GLY A 366 2.25 -27.13 2.15
C GLY A 366 3.06 -27.50 3.39
N SER A 367 4.36 -27.78 3.24
CA SER A 367 5.23 -28.06 4.39
C SER A 367 5.36 -26.90 5.38
N LEU A 368 5.13 -25.65 4.95
CA LEU A 368 5.24 -24.46 5.78
C LEU A 368 4.21 -24.41 6.91
N GLN A 369 3.11 -25.15 6.77
CA GLN A 369 2.04 -25.15 7.76
C GLN A 369 2.37 -25.95 9.02
N TYR A 370 3.35 -26.84 8.95
CA TYR A 370 3.68 -27.77 10.03
C TYR A 370 4.78 -27.24 10.93
N ALA A 371 4.61 -27.39 12.24
CA ALA A 371 5.65 -27.06 13.22
C ALA A 371 6.94 -27.84 12.95
N GLY A 372 8.09 -27.17 13.10
CA GLY A 372 9.40 -27.76 12.81
C GLY A 372 9.72 -27.87 11.30
N CYS A 373 9.01 -27.11 10.46
CA CYS A 373 9.28 -27.05 9.03
C CYS A 373 10.75 -26.68 8.77
N PRO A 374 11.50 -27.45 7.97
CA PRO A 374 12.92 -27.23 7.72
C PRO A 374 13.24 -25.93 6.97
N TYR A 375 12.23 -25.25 6.43
CA TYR A 375 12.33 -23.98 5.69
C TYR A 375 12.13 -22.75 6.58
N ILE A 376 11.77 -22.96 7.85
CA ILE A 376 11.58 -21.89 8.83
C ILE A 376 12.80 -21.90 9.75
N ALA A 377 13.41 -20.74 9.94
CA ALA A 377 14.57 -20.62 10.80
C ALA A 377 14.21 -20.85 12.27
N SER A 378 15.22 -21.15 13.10
CA SER A 378 15.02 -21.45 14.53
C SER A 378 14.42 -20.30 15.34
N ASP A 379 14.51 -19.08 14.83
CA ASP A 379 13.88 -17.87 15.36
C ASP A 379 12.41 -17.70 14.92
N GLU A 380 11.82 -18.73 14.29
CA GLU A 380 10.48 -18.74 13.69
C GLU A 380 10.32 -17.76 12.51
N THR A 381 11.42 -17.30 11.91
CA THR A 381 11.39 -16.41 10.74
C THR A 381 11.26 -17.22 9.45
N LEU A 382 10.23 -16.91 8.66
CA LEU A 382 10.12 -17.38 7.28
C LEU A 382 10.79 -16.38 6.36
N ARG A 383 11.79 -16.82 5.59
CA ARG A 383 12.42 -16.03 4.53
C ARG A 383 11.91 -16.49 3.18
N GLY A 384 11.62 -15.54 2.31
CA GLY A 384 11.19 -15.85 0.96
C GLY A 384 11.53 -14.73 -0.01
N ARG A 385 11.35 -15.06 -1.29
CA ARG A 385 11.58 -14.18 -2.42
C ARG A 385 10.39 -14.24 -3.35
N LEU A 386 9.89 -13.10 -3.78
CA LEU A 386 8.91 -12.98 -4.85
C LEU A 386 9.60 -12.34 -6.05
N GLU A 387 9.72 -13.10 -7.13
CA GLU A 387 10.18 -12.60 -8.42
C GLU A 387 8.93 -12.29 -9.25
N ALA A 388 8.80 -11.07 -9.76
CA ALA A 388 7.60 -10.67 -10.49
C ALA A 388 7.94 -9.82 -11.71
N ARG A 389 7.16 -10.01 -12.77
CA ARG A 389 7.20 -9.22 -14.01
C ARG A 389 5.82 -8.62 -14.26
N LEU A 390 5.78 -7.30 -14.44
CA LEU A 390 4.57 -6.51 -14.67
C LEU A 390 4.23 -6.34 -16.17
N ALA A 391 4.54 -7.36 -16.97
CA ALA A 391 4.31 -7.35 -18.41
C ALA A 391 3.11 -8.23 -18.78
N LYS A 392 2.45 -7.90 -19.90
CA LYS A 392 1.50 -8.84 -20.52
C LYS A 392 2.25 -10.15 -20.76
N PRO A 393 1.69 -11.31 -20.39
CA PRO A 393 2.31 -12.59 -20.75
C PRO A 393 2.51 -12.58 -22.25
N GLU A 394 3.76 -12.59 -22.70
CA GLU A 394 4.08 -12.89 -24.08
C GLU A 394 3.37 -14.22 -24.36
N ALA A 395 2.58 -14.28 -25.43
CA ALA A 395 1.94 -15.53 -25.80
C ALA A 395 3.08 -16.54 -25.89
N ASP A 396 3.10 -17.51 -24.97
CA ASP A 396 4.18 -18.48 -24.85
C ASP A 396 4.50 -18.88 -26.29
N CYS A 397 5.69 -18.51 -26.80
CA CYS A 397 6.06 -18.86 -28.16
C CYS A 397 6.16 -20.39 -28.12
N ILE A 398 5.06 -21.04 -28.50
CA ILE A 398 5.02 -22.47 -28.71
C ILE A 398 5.91 -22.65 -29.94
N ILE A 399 7.19 -22.91 -29.69
CA ILE A 399 8.08 -23.45 -30.72
C ILE A 399 7.53 -24.85 -30.96
N CYS A 400 6.60 -24.96 -31.92
CA CYS A 400 6.01 -26.21 -32.38
C CYS A 400 7.05 -27.09 -33.07
#